data_AF-A0A962G9N4-F1
#
_entry.id   AF-A0A962G9N4-F1
#
_cell.length_a   1.000
_cell.length_b   1.000
_cell.length_c   1.000
_cell.angle_alpha   90.00
_cell.angle_beta   90.00
_cell.angle_gamma   90.00
#
_symmetry.space_group_name_H-M   'P 1'
#
loop_
_entity.id
_entity.type
_entity.pdbx_description
1 polymer ?
#
loop_
_entity_poly.entity_id
_entity_poly.type
_entity_poly.pdbx_seq_one_letter_code
_entity_poly.pdbx_strand_id
1 'polypeptide(L)'
;MSAPAATPDALAPTWRITRVIGALWAPGESTRPLLQDWVGEAVNFKAGSVEGLGVLRCGNAVRETTSYPAEGLFQGNLPAPALEAAQALGIAHLPVSGVSLSCDSGIFEFHRVDAENMLLALDNQILTLSHSPGALASADSPEGRVQRLLEAHFGGDMGFTPANLKGQRIWFSRALDGAMSRYFARPTSVDEVPTVDGDPFTDSQEYPQRFSVGTARMSKGKADVPVRFSDAFRERTVIYVMRREGGTWHLDDLRLGTGETLRGLLN
;
A
#
# COMPACT_ATOMS: atom_id res chain seq x y z
N MET A 1 -4.68 31.33 -21.32
CA MET A 1 -3.45 30.53 -21.50
C MET A 1 -3.68 29.22 -20.77
N SER A 2 -4.02 28.16 -21.49
CA SER A 2 -4.23 26.84 -20.89
C SER A 2 -2.87 26.19 -20.63
N ALA A 3 -2.68 25.65 -19.43
CA ALA A 3 -1.51 24.82 -19.13
C ALA A 3 -1.49 23.60 -20.07
N PRO A 4 -0.32 23.16 -20.55
CA PRO A 4 -0.23 21.93 -21.32
C PRO A 4 -0.69 20.76 -20.44
N ALA A 5 -1.49 19.87 -21.02
CA ALA A 5 -1.84 18.60 -20.39
C ALA A 5 -0.54 17.81 -20.11
N ALA A 6 -0.38 17.33 -18.89
CA ALA A 6 0.74 16.45 -18.53
C ALA A 6 0.71 15.22 -19.46
N THR A 7 1.86 14.90 -20.06
CA THR A 7 2.01 13.69 -20.86
C THR A 7 1.74 12.48 -19.95
N PRO A 8 0.74 11.63 -20.26
CA PRO A 8 0.35 10.51 -19.38
C PRO A 8 1.48 9.52 -19.04
N ASP A 9 2.56 9.53 -19.84
CA ASP A 9 3.69 8.61 -19.73
C ASP A 9 4.87 9.13 -18.89
N ALA A 10 4.81 10.36 -18.37
CA ALA A 10 5.89 10.88 -17.54
C ALA A 10 5.91 10.15 -16.19
N LEU A 11 6.96 9.38 -15.92
CA LEU A 11 7.21 8.78 -14.60
C LEU A 11 7.26 9.88 -13.54
N ALA A 12 6.45 9.75 -12.48
CA ALA A 12 6.49 10.68 -11.35
C ALA A 12 7.91 10.73 -10.74
N PRO A 13 8.39 11.90 -10.30
CA PRO A 13 9.77 12.06 -9.88
C PRO A 13 10.09 11.36 -8.56
N THR A 14 9.10 11.17 -7.69
CA THR A 14 9.29 10.57 -6.36
C THR A 14 8.30 9.46 -6.14
N TRP A 15 8.82 8.34 -5.66
CA TRP A 15 8.05 7.17 -5.25
C TRP A 15 8.52 6.72 -3.87
N ARG A 16 7.63 6.16 -3.07
CA ARG A 16 7.95 5.60 -1.74
C ARG A 16 7.71 4.10 -1.78
N ILE A 17 8.63 3.32 -1.22
CA ILE A 17 8.44 1.88 -1.06
C ILE A 17 7.42 1.69 0.07
N THR A 18 6.28 1.06 -0.20
CA THR A 18 5.18 0.92 0.76
C THR A 18 4.99 -0.51 1.25
N ARG A 19 5.53 -1.50 0.52
CA ARG A 19 5.41 -2.91 0.85
C ARG A 19 6.55 -3.70 0.23
N VAL A 20 6.98 -4.76 0.90
CA VAL A 20 7.89 -5.77 0.36
C VAL A 20 7.34 -7.15 0.66
N ILE A 21 7.26 -8.01 -0.36
CA ILE A 21 6.84 -9.42 -0.21
C ILE A 21 7.87 -10.36 -0.83
N GLY A 22 7.85 -11.63 -0.44
CA GLY A 22 8.59 -12.68 -1.14
C GLY A 22 8.05 -12.88 -2.54
N ALA A 23 8.94 -13.14 -3.51
CA ALA A 23 8.54 -13.40 -4.87
C ALA A 23 7.90 -14.78 -5.04
N LEU A 24 6.90 -14.88 -5.93
CA LEU A 24 6.14 -16.12 -6.15
C LEU A 24 6.99 -17.26 -6.72
N TRP A 25 8.12 -16.95 -7.36
CA TRP A 25 9.04 -17.92 -7.96
C TRP A 25 10.11 -18.46 -7.01
N ALA A 26 10.19 -17.94 -5.80
CA ALA A 26 11.13 -18.38 -4.77
C ALA A 26 10.39 -18.72 -3.46
N PRO A 27 9.41 -19.65 -3.48
CA PRO A 27 8.65 -19.98 -2.28
C PRO A 27 9.56 -20.58 -1.21
N GLY A 28 9.44 -20.08 0.02
CA GLY A 28 10.24 -20.57 1.16
C GLY A 28 11.60 -19.91 1.32
N GLU A 29 12.04 -19.07 0.38
CA GLU A 29 13.11 -18.12 0.67
C GLU A 29 12.54 -17.02 1.59
N SER A 30 13.08 -16.92 2.80
CA SER A 30 12.70 -15.85 3.72
C SER A 30 12.97 -14.51 3.07
N THR A 31 12.00 -13.59 3.12
CA THR A 31 12.22 -12.18 2.81
C THR A 31 13.47 -11.72 3.56
N ARG A 32 14.51 -11.29 2.83
CA ARG A 32 15.72 -10.80 3.48
C ARG A 32 15.30 -9.58 4.31
N PRO A 33 15.54 -9.56 5.64
CA PRO A 33 15.13 -8.45 6.50
C PRO A 33 15.61 -7.08 5.97
N LEU A 34 16.76 -7.07 5.30
CA LEU A 34 17.38 -5.88 4.71
C LEU A 34 16.46 -5.10 3.75
N LEU A 35 15.59 -5.76 2.97
CA LEU A 35 14.67 -5.04 2.08
C LEU A 35 13.37 -4.63 2.78
N GLN A 36 12.97 -5.33 3.84
CA GLN A 36 11.84 -4.90 4.66
C GLN A 36 12.13 -3.55 5.34
N ASP A 37 13.39 -3.32 5.72
CA ASP A 37 13.85 -2.03 6.25
C ASP A 37 13.77 -0.89 5.21
N TRP A 38 13.51 -1.18 3.92
CA TRP A 38 13.30 -0.16 2.90
C TRP A 38 11.85 0.32 2.85
N VAL A 39 10.91 -0.33 3.55
CA VAL A 39 9.54 0.18 3.65
C VAL A 39 9.58 1.57 4.28
N GLY A 40 9.01 2.51 3.55
CA GLY A 40 8.98 3.90 3.89
C GLY A 40 10.13 4.75 3.35
N GLU A 41 10.98 4.19 2.51
CA GLU A 41 12.09 4.91 1.90
C GLU A 41 11.69 5.42 0.51
N ALA A 42 12.26 6.57 0.14
CA ALA A 42 11.95 7.23 -1.12
C ALA A 42 12.96 6.87 -2.21
N VAL A 43 12.44 6.68 -3.42
CA VAL A 43 13.19 6.58 -4.67
C VAL A 43 12.88 7.81 -5.51
N ASN A 44 13.89 8.63 -5.77
CA ASN A 44 13.77 9.86 -6.54
C ASN A 44 14.43 9.70 -7.90
N PHE A 45 13.62 9.71 -8.95
CA PHE A 45 14.06 9.66 -10.33
C PHE A 45 14.37 11.08 -10.83
N LYS A 46 15.65 11.34 -11.09
CA LYS A 46 16.13 12.61 -11.65
C LYS A 46 16.48 12.45 -13.12
N ALA A 47 16.82 13.57 -13.78
CA ALA A 47 17.43 13.50 -15.10
C ALA A 47 18.82 12.86 -14.97
N GLY A 48 19.02 11.70 -15.58
CA GLY A 48 20.33 11.01 -15.61
C GLY A 48 20.77 10.37 -14.30
N SER A 49 19.98 10.38 -13.22
CA SER A 49 20.34 9.73 -11.95
C SER A 49 19.11 9.26 -11.16
N VAL A 50 19.32 8.36 -10.22
CA VAL A 50 18.32 7.92 -9.24
C VAL A 50 18.91 8.01 -7.85
N GLU A 51 18.22 8.71 -6.95
CA GLU A 51 18.52 8.69 -5.53
C GLU A 51 17.64 7.65 -4.85
N GLY A 52 18.25 6.71 -4.14
CA GLY A 52 17.55 5.64 -3.44
C GLY A 52 18.51 4.86 -2.55
N LEU A 53 18.04 3.68 -2.15
CA LEU A 53 18.78 2.74 -1.30
C LEU A 53 19.47 1.65 -2.10
N GLY A 54 20.60 1.18 -1.55
CA GLY A 54 21.37 0.07 -2.10
C GLY A 54 21.62 0.21 -3.61
N VAL A 55 21.22 -0.82 -4.35
CA VAL A 55 21.41 -0.92 -5.80
C VAL A 55 20.55 0.05 -6.61
N LEU A 56 19.54 0.71 -6.03
CA LEU A 56 18.73 1.71 -6.74
C LEU A 56 19.41 3.09 -6.79
N ARG A 57 20.47 3.30 -5.99
CA ARG A 57 21.28 4.52 -6.08
C ARG A 57 22.14 4.46 -7.33
N CYS A 58 21.98 5.45 -8.21
CA CYS A 58 22.56 5.39 -9.54
C CYS A 58 22.93 6.78 -10.05
N GLY A 59 24.19 6.94 -10.47
CA GLY A 59 24.71 8.21 -10.97
C GLY A 59 24.50 8.42 -12.48
N ASN A 60 24.26 7.34 -13.21
CA ASN A 60 24.11 7.33 -14.67
C ASN A 60 22.88 6.50 -15.07
N ALA A 61 21.70 7.11 -14.92
CA ALA A 61 20.42 6.48 -15.20
C ALA A 61 19.94 6.77 -16.63
N VAL A 62 19.68 5.71 -17.39
CA VAL A 62 18.91 5.76 -18.64
C VAL A 62 17.58 5.08 -18.41
N ARG A 63 16.50 5.71 -18.87
CA ARG A 63 15.12 5.23 -18.69
C ARG A 63 14.47 4.99 -20.04
N GLU A 64 13.86 3.83 -20.19
CA GLU A 64 13.11 3.45 -21.39
C GLU A 64 11.73 2.95 -21.00
N THR A 65 10.70 3.34 -21.74
CA THR A 65 9.35 2.82 -21.52
C THR A 65 9.29 1.37 -21.97
N THR A 66 8.70 0.50 -21.15
CA THR A 66 8.54 -0.92 -21.46
C THR A 66 7.07 -1.34 -21.49
N SER A 67 6.78 -2.48 -22.14
CA SER A 67 5.46 -3.10 -22.16
C SER A 67 5.64 -4.62 -22.23
N TYR A 68 5.19 -5.35 -21.21
CA TYR A 68 5.41 -6.79 -21.08
C TYR A 68 4.10 -7.59 -21.02
N PRO A 69 3.98 -8.70 -21.76
CA PRO A 69 2.98 -9.71 -21.47
C PRO A 69 3.33 -10.42 -20.15
N ALA A 70 2.42 -11.25 -19.63
CA ALA A 70 2.63 -11.92 -18.34
C ALA A 70 3.94 -12.73 -18.31
N GLU A 71 4.26 -13.43 -19.39
CA GLU A 71 5.44 -14.27 -19.55
C GLU A 71 6.75 -13.47 -19.58
N GLY A 72 6.69 -12.15 -19.81
CA GLY A 72 7.85 -11.26 -19.80
C GLY A 72 8.09 -10.57 -18.46
N LEU A 73 7.13 -10.63 -17.53
CA LEU A 73 7.22 -9.93 -16.25
C LEU A 73 8.33 -10.52 -15.38
N PHE A 74 9.03 -9.64 -14.66
CA PHE A 74 10.09 -10.02 -13.73
C PHE A 74 11.15 -10.93 -14.38
N GLN A 75 11.55 -10.57 -15.62
CA GLN A 75 12.50 -11.34 -16.44
C GLN A 75 12.02 -12.76 -16.77
N GLY A 76 10.70 -12.97 -16.83
CA GLY A 76 10.08 -14.25 -17.13
C GLY A 76 10.09 -15.25 -15.97
N ASN A 77 10.34 -14.79 -14.74
CA ASN A 77 10.39 -15.67 -13.57
C ASN A 77 9.01 -16.06 -13.02
N LEU A 78 7.91 -15.47 -13.50
CA LEU A 78 6.58 -15.83 -12.98
C LEU A 78 6.29 -17.33 -13.16
N PRO A 79 5.80 -18.03 -12.12
CA PRO A 79 5.42 -19.43 -12.24
C PRO A 79 4.27 -19.59 -13.24
N ALA A 80 4.22 -20.75 -13.91
CA ALA A 80 3.12 -21.07 -14.80
C ALA A 80 1.85 -21.44 -13.98
N PRO A 81 0.65 -20.98 -14.40
CA PRO A 81 0.40 -20.07 -15.51
C PRO A 81 0.78 -18.61 -15.20
N ALA A 82 1.58 -17.97 -16.07
CA ALA A 82 2.13 -16.64 -15.80
C ALA A 82 1.03 -15.57 -15.62
N LEU A 83 -0.10 -15.71 -16.32
CA LEU A 83 -1.27 -14.84 -16.16
C LEU A 83 -1.82 -14.87 -14.73
N GLU A 84 -2.01 -16.08 -14.17
CA GLU A 84 -2.52 -16.25 -12.82
C GLU A 84 -1.51 -15.75 -11.78
N ALA A 85 -0.21 -15.99 -12.01
CA ALA A 85 0.86 -15.46 -11.17
C ALA A 85 0.92 -13.92 -11.19
N ALA A 86 0.70 -13.29 -12.36
CA ALA A 86 0.62 -11.83 -12.46
C ALA A 86 -0.60 -11.29 -11.70
N GLN A 87 -1.75 -11.95 -11.81
CA GLN A 87 -2.96 -11.59 -11.06
C GLN A 87 -2.78 -11.77 -9.54
N ALA A 88 -2.03 -12.78 -9.10
CA ALA A 88 -1.65 -12.95 -7.69
C ALA A 88 -0.74 -11.83 -7.15
N LEU A 89 -0.17 -10.99 -8.03
CA LEU A 89 0.56 -9.77 -7.70
C LEU A 89 -0.28 -8.50 -7.92
N GLY A 90 -1.53 -8.65 -8.34
CA GLY A 90 -2.47 -7.56 -8.51
C GLY A 90 -2.46 -6.89 -9.86
N ILE A 91 -1.81 -7.51 -10.84
CA ILE A 91 -1.78 -7.02 -12.21
C ILE A 91 -3.11 -7.39 -12.86
N ALA A 92 -4.00 -6.41 -12.96
CA ALA A 92 -5.33 -6.57 -13.54
C ALA A 92 -5.34 -6.55 -15.07
N HIS A 93 -4.38 -5.84 -15.68
CA HIS A 93 -4.37 -5.54 -17.11
C HIS A 93 -3.01 -5.85 -17.73
N LEU A 94 -3.06 -6.44 -18.93
CA LEU A 94 -1.89 -6.82 -19.73
C LEU A 94 -2.03 -6.27 -21.15
N PRO A 95 -0.90 -5.99 -21.84
CA PRO A 95 0.46 -5.99 -21.31
C PRO A 95 0.68 -4.89 -20.25
N VAL A 96 1.59 -5.11 -19.30
CA VAL A 96 1.90 -4.11 -18.25
C VAL A 96 2.88 -3.11 -18.82
N SER A 97 2.50 -1.83 -18.84
CA SER A 97 3.42 -0.73 -19.12
C SER A 97 4.39 -0.53 -17.96
N GLY A 98 5.62 -0.11 -18.26
CA GLY A 98 6.66 0.01 -17.26
C GLY A 98 7.77 0.97 -17.65
N VAL A 99 8.81 0.97 -16.83
CA VAL A 99 10.08 1.68 -17.10
C VAL A 99 11.23 0.72 -16.83
N SER A 100 12.07 0.50 -17.84
CA SER A 100 13.39 -0.09 -17.65
C SER A 100 14.35 1.01 -17.23
N LEU A 101 15.04 0.79 -16.13
CA LEU A 101 16.08 1.66 -15.60
C LEU A 101 17.42 0.97 -15.79
N SER A 102 18.22 1.44 -16.75
CA SER A 102 19.62 1.07 -16.87
C SER A 102 20.48 1.98 -16.01
N CYS A 103 21.25 1.37 -15.12
CA CYS A 103 22.10 2.03 -14.14
C CYS A 103 23.49 1.41 -14.06
N ASP A 104 24.42 2.13 -13.46
CA ASP A 104 25.76 1.64 -13.13
C ASP A 104 25.75 0.43 -12.18
N SER A 105 24.69 0.30 -11.39
CA SER A 105 24.44 -0.82 -10.49
C SER A 105 23.70 -2.02 -11.13
N GLY A 106 23.15 -1.87 -12.34
CA GLY A 106 22.37 -2.92 -13.01
C GLY A 106 21.16 -2.39 -13.79
N ILE A 107 20.32 -3.32 -14.25
CA ILE A 107 19.07 -3.02 -14.95
C ILE A 107 17.89 -3.39 -14.05
N PHE A 108 16.94 -2.47 -13.89
CA PHE A 108 15.78 -2.63 -13.02
C PHE A 108 14.49 -2.38 -13.82
N GLU A 109 13.57 -3.34 -13.77
CA GLU A 109 12.27 -3.23 -14.42
C GLU A 109 11.19 -2.82 -13.41
N PHE A 110 10.58 -1.66 -13.64
CA PHE A 110 9.44 -1.17 -12.87
C PHE A 110 8.17 -1.42 -13.67
N HIS A 111 7.24 -2.20 -13.10
CA HIS A 111 5.97 -2.56 -13.72
C HIS A 111 4.84 -1.71 -13.14
N ARG A 112 4.19 -0.86 -13.94
CA ARG A 112 3.13 0.03 -13.48
C ARG A 112 1.80 -0.72 -13.39
N VAL A 113 1.34 -0.99 -12.17
CA VAL A 113 0.13 -1.79 -11.92
C VAL A 113 -1.14 -0.96 -11.81
N ASP A 114 -1.00 0.33 -11.53
CA ASP A 114 -2.04 1.34 -11.69
C ASP A 114 -1.41 2.74 -11.77
N ALA A 115 -2.23 3.80 -11.78
CA ALA A 115 -1.73 5.17 -11.86
C ALA A 115 -0.73 5.50 -10.74
N GLU A 116 -0.97 4.99 -9.52
CA GLU A 116 -0.31 5.37 -8.27
C GLU A 116 0.75 4.37 -7.81
N ASN A 117 0.82 3.17 -8.40
CA ASN A 117 1.67 2.08 -7.93
C ASN A 117 2.51 1.40 -9.03
N MET A 118 3.74 1.04 -8.67
CA MET A 118 4.63 0.18 -9.45
C MET A 118 5.13 -1.00 -8.64
N LEU A 119 5.50 -2.07 -9.33
CA LEU A 119 6.20 -3.23 -8.77
C LEU A 119 7.63 -3.31 -9.30
N LEU A 120 8.57 -3.69 -8.44
CA LEU A 120 9.96 -3.98 -8.79
C LEU A 120 10.35 -5.32 -8.17
N ALA A 121 10.98 -6.21 -8.94
CA ALA A 121 11.64 -7.39 -8.39
C ALA A 121 13.10 -7.09 -8.04
N LEU A 122 13.50 -7.47 -6.83
CA LEU A 122 14.88 -7.37 -6.35
C LEU A 122 15.15 -8.48 -5.32
N ASP A 123 16.23 -9.24 -5.49
CA ASP A 123 16.66 -10.29 -4.55
C ASP A 123 15.52 -11.24 -4.12
N ASN A 124 14.79 -11.81 -5.09
CA ASN A 124 13.64 -12.68 -4.86
C ASN A 124 12.53 -12.07 -3.98
N GLN A 125 12.44 -10.74 -3.97
CA GLN A 125 11.37 -9.98 -3.34
C GLN A 125 10.73 -9.03 -4.33
N ILE A 126 9.48 -8.68 -4.07
CA ILE A 126 8.72 -7.72 -4.86
C ILE A 126 8.44 -6.51 -3.98
N LEU A 127 8.94 -5.37 -4.42
CA LEU A 127 8.72 -4.07 -3.79
C LEU A 127 7.52 -3.40 -4.47
N THR A 128 6.56 -2.95 -3.67
CA THR A 128 5.52 -2.02 -4.13
C THR A 128 6.00 -0.60 -3.87
N LEU A 129 6.02 0.21 -4.92
CA LEU A 129 6.30 1.64 -4.86
C LEU A 129 5.02 2.41 -5.10
N SER A 130 4.77 3.45 -4.31
CA SER A 130 3.61 4.33 -4.47
C SER A 130 4.02 5.80 -4.61
N HIS A 131 3.33 6.56 -5.45
CA HIS A 131 3.47 8.01 -5.53
C HIS A 131 2.21 8.76 -5.05
N SER A 132 1.34 8.07 -4.31
CA SER A 132 0.07 8.63 -3.85
C SER A 132 0.26 9.80 -2.88
N PRO A 133 -0.74 10.70 -2.75
CA PRO A 133 -0.65 11.83 -1.85
C PRO A 133 -0.20 11.47 -0.43
N GLY A 134 -0.74 10.41 0.19
CA GLY A 134 -0.30 9.97 1.52
C GLY A 134 1.09 9.33 1.55
N ALA A 135 1.53 8.68 0.47
CA ALA A 135 2.90 8.16 0.35
C ALA A 135 3.93 9.31 0.37
N LEU A 136 3.61 10.44 -0.26
CA LEU A 136 4.49 11.61 -0.36
C LEU A 136 4.28 12.62 0.79
N ALA A 137 3.26 12.43 1.63
CA ALA A 137 2.95 13.36 2.70
C ALA A 137 3.89 13.24 3.92
N SER A 138 3.99 14.34 4.67
CA SER A 138 4.61 14.35 5.99
C SER A 138 3.92 13.34 6.91
N ALA A 139 4.69 12.62 7.71
CA ALA A 139 4.18 11.64 8.67
C ALA A 139 3.25 12.26 9.74
N ASP A 140 3.26 13.58 9.90
CA ASP A 140 2.38 14.31 10.83
C ASP A 140 1.08 14.83 10.21
N SER A 141 0.90 14.69 8.88
CA SER A 141 -0.36 15.00 8.21
C SER A 141 -1.36 13.85 8.39
N PRO A 142 -2.68 14.09 8.23
CA PRO A 142 -3.67 13.02 8.37
C PRO A 142 -3.45 11.91 7.34
N GLU A 143 -3.23 12.23 6.06
CA GLU A 143 -2.92 11.23 5.03
C GLU A 143 -1.56 10.54 5.26
N GLY A 144 -0.54 11.25 5.76
CA GLY A 144 0.73 10.62 6.13
C GLY A 144 0.59 9.65 7.31
N ARG A 145 -0.23 9.97 8.32
CA ARG A 145 -0.52 9.06 9.44
C ARG A 145 -1.25 7.80 8.97
N VAL A 146 -2.23 7.93 8.08
CA VAL A 146 -2.93 6.78 7.47
C VAL A 146 -1.96 5.92 6.65
N GLN A 147 -1.05 6.54 5.89
CA GLN A 147 0.00 5.82 5.16
C GLN A 147 0.84 4.92 6.09
N ARG A 148 1.31 5.44 7.24
CA ARG A 148 2.18 4.67 8.15
C ARG A 148 1.40 3.61 8.92
N LEU A 149 0.14 3.87 9.25
CA LEU A 149 -0.77 2.85 9.78
C LEU A 149 -0.86 1.68 8.80
N LEU A 150 -1.10 1.95 7.51
CA LEU A 150 -1.27 0.92 6.50
C LEU A 150 0.03 0.18 6.15
N GLU A 151 1.17 0.87 6.12
CA GLU A 151 2.49 0.23 6.02
C GLU A 151 2.70 -0.78 7.16
N ALA A 152 2.38 -0.39 8.40
CA ALA A 152 2.46 -1.28 9.56
C ALA A 152 1.43 -2.42 9.52
N HIS A 153 0.21 -2.14 9.04
CA HIS A 153 -0.87 -3.11 8.93
C HIS A 153 -0.55 -4.20 7.88
N PHE A 154 -0.10 -3.80 6.68
CA PHE A 154 0.29 -4.72 5.60
C PHE A 154 1.59 -5.48 5.87
N GLY A 155 2.43 -4.99 6.80
CA GLY A 155 3.65 -5.67 7.25
C GLY A 155 3.42 -6.77 8.28
N GLY A 156 2.19 -6.92 8.80
CA GLY A 156 1.83 -7.90 9.82
C GLY A 156 0.65 -8.79 9.42
N ASP A 157 0.15 -9.54 10.40
CA ASP A 157 -1.13 -10.23 10.27
C ASP A 157 -2.28 -9.20 10.37
N MET A 158 -3.09 -9.11 9.32
CA MET A 158 -4.19 -8.16 9.18
C MET A 158 -5.50 -8.64 9.82
N GLY A 159 -5.51 -9.81 10.46
CA GLY A 159 -6.70 -10.32 11.14
C GLY A 159 -7.22 -9.37 12.22
N PHE A 160 -8.53 -9.14 12.26
CA PHE A 160 -9.17 -8.26 13.25
C PHE A 160 -9.28 -8.93 14.63
N THR A 161 -8.15 -9.10 15.30
CA THR A 161 -8.04 -9.78 16.60
C THR A 161 -7.33 -8.90 17.64
N PRO A 162 -7.56 -9.11 18.95
CA PRO A 162 -6.84 -8.37 19.99
C PRO A 162 -5.32 -8.47 19.89
N ALA A 163 -4.80 -9.63 19.48
CA ALA A 163 -3.37 -9.88 19.36
C ALA A 163 -2.75 -9.03 18.24
N ASN A 164 -3.37 -9.05 17.05
CA ASN A 164 -2.88 -8.35 15.88
C ASN A 164 -2.99 -6.83 16.01
N LEU A 165 -4.01 -6.34 16.73
CA LEU A 165 -4.23 -4.91 16.93
C LEU A 165 -3.41 -4.30 18.06
N LYS A 166 -2.76 -5.09 18.93
CA LYS A 166 -2.02 -4.58 20.09
C LYS A 166 -0.99 -3.51 19.71
N GLY A 167 -0.22 -3.75 18.65
CA GLY A 167 0.78 -2.80 18.15
C GLY A 167 0.17 -1.60 17.39
N GLN A 168 -1.07 -1.73 16.91
CA GLN A 168 -1.75 -0.71 16.13
C GLN A 168 -2.50 0.31 17.00
N ARG A 169 -2.71 0.02 18.29
CA ARG A 169 -3.42 0.92 19.22
C ARG A 169 -2.82 2.32 19.32
N ILE A 170 -1.53 2.48 19.04
CA ILE A 170 -0.86 3.80 19.00
C ILE A 170 -1.42 4.73 17.91
N TRP A 171 -2.10 4.18 16.91
CA TRP A 171 -2.69 4.94 15.81
C TRP A 171 -4.14 5.36 16.09
N PHE A 172 -4.79 4.77 17.09
CA PHE A 172 -6.22 4.94 17.33
C PHE A 172 -6.52 6.09 18.27
N SER A 173 -7.66 6.75 18.08
CA SER A 173 -8.18 7.72 19.04
C SER A 173 -8.54 6.99 20.32
N ARG A 174 -8.55 7.70 21.46
CA ARG A 174 -9.01 7.11 22.72
C ARG A 174 -10.44 6.56 22.62
N ALA A 175 -11.28 7.20 21.80
CA ALA A 175 -12.66 6.77 21.59
C ALA A 175 -12.74 5.45 20.81
N LEU A 176 -11.95 5.29 19.73
CA LEU A 176 -11.91 4.06 18.94
C LEU A 176 -11.30 2.91 19.74
N ASP A 177 -10.17 3.14 20.41
CA ASP A 177 -9.51 2.12 21.24
C ASP A 177 -10.43 1.61 22.36
N GLY A 178 -11.18 2.52 22.99
CA GLY A 178 -12.19 2.17 23.98
C GLY A 178 -13.35 1.35 23.40
N ALA A 179 -13.80 1.66 22.17
CA ALA A 179 -14.85 0.89 21.49
C ALA A 179 -14.37 -0.52 21.15
N MET A 180 -13.17 -0.66 20.58
CA MET A 180 -12.57 -1.97 20.29
C MET A 180 -12.40 -2.80 21.56
N SER A 181 -11.91 -2.18 22.64
CA SER A 181 -11.72 -2.88 23.91
C SER A 181 -13.03 -3.41 24.49
N ARG A 182 -14.14 -2.66 24.34
CA ARG A 182 -15.47 -3.13 24.74
C ARG A 182 -15.97 -4.25 23.83
N TYR A 183 -15.82 -4.12 22.52
CA TYR A 183 -16.23 -5.15 21.55
C TYR A 183 -15.57 -6.50 21.87
N PHE A 184 -14.25 -6.53 22.02
CA PHE A 184 -13.52 -7.77 22.31
C PHE A 184 -13.73 -8.32 23.74
N ALA A 185 -14.28 -7.53 24.65
CA ALA A 185 -14.63 -7.98 26.00
C ALA A 185 -16.02 -8.61 26.08
N ARG A 186 -16.83 -8.55 25.01
CA ARG A 186 -18.17 -9.16 24.99
C ARG A 186 -18.03 -10.69 25.01
N PRO A 187 -18.76 -11.40 25.88
CA PRO A 187 -18.88 -12.85 25.77
C PRO A 187 -19.52 -13.18 24.43
N THR A 188 -18.83 -13.96 23.60
CA THR A 188 -19.35 -14.42 22.30
C THR A 188 -19.60 -15.92 22.40
N SER A 189 -20.75 -16.39 21.93
CA SER A 189 -20.96 -17.83 21.77
C SER A 189 -20.06 -18.36 20.65
N VAL A 190 -19.63 -19.62 20.74
CA VAL A 190 -18.85 -20.27 19.67
C VAL A 190 -19.63 -20.33 18.35
N ASP A 191 -20.97 -20.33 18.44
CA ASP A 191 -21.88 -20.38 17.28
C ASP A 191 -22.33 -18.99 16.77
N GLU A 192 -21.91 -17.91 17.44
CA GLU A 192 -22.31 -16.55 17.07
C GLU A 192 -21.35 -15.98 16.03
N VAL A 193 -21.89 -15.61 14.87
CA VAL A 193 -21.14 -14.92 13.81
C VAL A 193 -20.76 -13.52 14.31
N PRO A 194 -19.47 -13.15 14.31
CA PRO A 194 -19.06 -11.82 14.78
C PRO A 194 -19.65 -10.72 13.90
N THR A 195 -20.03 -9.60 14.51
CA THR A 195 -20.55 -8.42 13.79
C THR A 195 -19.52 -7.84 12.82
N VAL A 196 -18.24 -7.88 13.21
CA VAL A 196 -17.13 -7.59 12.31
C VAL A 196 -16.60 -8.91 11.79
N ASP A 197 -17.08 -9.30 10.62
CA ASP A 197 -16.58 -10.42 9.84
C ASP A 197 -15.60 -9.87 8.78
N GLY A 198 -14.31 -10.19 8.96
CA GLY A 198 -13.22 -9.68 8.12
C GLY A 198 -12.29 -8.66 8.74
N ASP A 199 -11.52 -8.01 7.88
CA ASP A 199 -10.69 -6.89 8.22
C ASP A 199 -11.39 -5.56 7.90
N PRO A 200 -11.81 -4.78 8.92
CA PRO A 200 -12.48 -3.51 8.71
C PRO A 200 -11.54 -2.42 8.18
N PHE A 201 -10.22 -2.53 8.36
CA PHE A 201 -9.25 -1.53 7.89
C PHE A 201 -9.17 -1.51 6.36
N THR A 202 -9.35 -2.67 5.74
CA THR A 202 -9.38 -2.81 4.29
C THR A 202 -10.77 -3.03 3.72
N ASP A 203 -11.80 -3.19 4.57
CA ASP A 203 -13.17 -3.56 4.18
C ASP A 203 -13.18 -4.86 3.36
N SER A 204 -12.52 -5.91 3.89
CA SER A 204 -12.24 -7.12 3.11
C SER A 204 -12.27 -8.43 3.92
N GLN A 205 -12.74 -9.50 3.24
CA GLN A 205 -12.55 -10.90 3.67
C GLN A 205 -11.23 -11.47 3.12
N GLU A 206 -10.93 -11.15 1.87
CA GLU A 206 -9.67 -11.48 1.21
C GLU A 206 -8.84 -10.22 1.10
N TYR A 207 -7.62 -10.28 1.63
CA TYR A 207 -6.77 -9.11 1.75
C TYR A 207 -6.37 -8.51 0.40
N PRO A 208 -6.44 -7.18 0.25
CA PRO A 208 -5.92 -6.50 -0.93
C PRO A 208 -4.40 -6.64 -1.00
N GLN A 209 -3.85 -6.52 -2.22
CA GLN A 209 -2.39 -6.61 -2.43
C GLN A 209 -1.69 -5.26 -2.32
N ARG A 210 -2.44 -4.16 -2.49
CA ARG A 210 -1.90 -2.79 -2.42
C ARG A 210 -2.95 -1.78 -1.98
N PHE A 211 -2.47 -0.59 -1.66
CA PHE A 211 -3.28 0.55 -1.26
C PHE A 211 -2.71 1.87 -1.80
N SER A 212 -3.56 2.88 -1.91
CA SER A 212 -3.17 4.25 -2.25
C SER A 212 -3.94 5.22 -1.38
N VAL A 213 -3.20 5.99 -0.60
CA VAL A 213 -3.78 7.00 0.31
C VAL A 213 -3.92 8.31 -0.45
N GLY A 214 -5.16 8.79 -0.57
CA GLY A 214 -5.49 10.05 -1.24
C GLY A 214 -5.41 11.26 -0.32
N THR A 215 -5.69 12.44 -0.89
CA THR A 215 -5.66 13.71 -0.16
C THR A 215 -6.77 13.80 0.88
N ALA A 216 -6.42 14.19 2.10
CA ALA A 216 -7.38 14.40 3.17
C ALA A 216 -8.33 15.56 2.90
N ARG A 217 -9.59 15.39 3.32
CA ARG A 217 -10.60 16.45 3.36
C ARG A 217 -10.78 16.91 4.80
N MET A 218 -10.34 18.14 5.08
CA MET A 218 -10.34 18.71 6.43
C MET A 218 -11.72 19.29 6.80
N SER A 219 -12.20 19.00 8.00
CA SER A 219 -13.42 19.62 8.54
C SER A 219 -13.43 19.62 10.08
N LYS A 220 -13.53 20.81 10.68
CA LYS A 220 -13.75 21.01 12.13
C LYS A 220 -12.89 20.10 13.05
N GLY A 221 -11.58 20.05 12.82
CA GLY A 221 -10.66 19.25 13.65
C GLY A 221 -10.66 17.74 13.36
N LYS A 222 -11.36 17.33 12.30
CA LYS A 222 -11.33 15.99 11.70
C LYS A 222 -10.77 16.06 10.28
N ALA A 223 -10.34 14.91 9.78
CA ALA A 223 -9.94 14.75 8.40
C ALA A 223 -10.49 13.43 7.85
N ASP A 224 -11.17 13.47 6.71
CA ASP A 224 -11.59 12.28 5.97
C ASP A 224 -10.50 11.96 4.94
N VAL A 225 -9.82 10.84 5.11
CA VAL A 225 -8.73 10.39 4.23
C VAL A 225 -9.22 9.21 3.38
N PRO A 226 -9.44 9.38 2.07
CA PRO A 226 -9.83 8.28 1.21
C PRO A 226 -8.64 7.35 0.96
N VAL A 227 -8.84 6.05 1.14
CA VAL A 227 -7.86 5.02 0.81
C VAL A 227 -8.46 4.08 -0.22
N ARG A 228 -7.83 3.97 -1.38
CA ARG A 228 -8.18 2.95 -2.38
C ARG A 228 -7.35 1.71 -2.13
N PHE A 229 -8.01 0.58 -1.96
CA PHE A 229 -7.39 -0.74 -1.94
C PHE A 229 -7.65 -1.42 -3.27
N SER A 230 -6.65 -2.13 -3.77
CA SER A 230 -6.76 -2.84 -5.04
C SER A 230 -6.03 -4.18 -5.03
N ASP A 231 -6.60 -5.11 -5.79
CA ASP A 231 -6.01 -6.36 -6.23
C ASP A 231 -6.21 -6.49 -7.76
N ALA A 232 -6.00 -7.67 -8.34
CA ALA A 232 -6.19 -7.86 -9.79
C ALA A 232 -7.66 -7.83 -10.25
N PHE A 233 -8.62 -7.94 -9.33
CA PHE A 233 -10.03 -8.18 -9.63
C PHE A 233 -10.96 -7.15 -9.00
N ARG A 234 -10.55 -6.52 -7.90
CA ARG A 234 -11.40 -5.66 -7.08
C ARG A 234 -10.66 -4.39 -6.72
N GLU A 235 -11.41 -3.29 -6.77
CA GLU A 235 -11.05 -2.04 -6.12
C GLU A 235 -12.13 -1.67 -5.11
N ARG A 236 -11.70 -1.13 -3.97
CA ARG A 236 -12.62 -0.62 -2.95
C ARG A 236 -12.02 0.60 -2.29
N THR A 237 -12.88 1.47 -1.75
CA THR A 237 -12.45 2.68 -1.06
C THR A 237 -12.99 2.66 0.36
N VAL A 238 -12.10 2.85 1.32
CA VAL A 238 -12.45 3.08 2.73
C VAL A 238 -12.08 4.51 3.09
N ILE A 239 -12.97 5.21 3.80
CA ILE A 239 -12.65 6.54 4.32
C ILE A 239 -12.15 6.42 5.75
N TYR A 240 -10.89 6.78 5.95
CA TYR A 240 -10.27 6.86 7.26
C TYR A 240 -10.63 8.20 7.90
N VAL A 241 -11.43 8.16 8.96
CA VAL A 241 -11.84 9.36 9.68
C VAL A 241 -10.83 9.63 10.78
N MET A 242 -9.98 10.62 10.57
CA MET A 242 -8.93 11.02 11.50
C MET A 242 -9.43 12.14 12.43
N ARG A 243 -8.98 12.11 13.69
CA ARG A 243 -9.20 13.15 14.70
C ARG A 243 -7.88 13.59 15.30
N ARG A 244 -7.73 14.88 15.58
CA ARG A 244 -6.57 15.41 16.27
C ARG A 244 -6.74 15.29 17.79
N GLU A 245 -5.86 14.54 18.45
CA GLU A 245 -5.79 14.40 19.91
C GLU A 245 -4.36 14.67 20.38
N GLY A 246 -4.18 15.55 21.37
CA GLY A 246 -2.84 15.88 21.88
C GLY A 246 -1.88 16.49 20.84
N GLY A 247 -2.40 17.09 19.77
CA GLY A 247 -1.60 17.64 18.67
C GLY A 247 -1.34 16.67 17.51
N THR A 248 -1.70 15.40 17.66
CA THR A 248 -1.41 14.34 16.68
C THR A 248 -2.70 13.74 16.11
N TRP A 249 -2.69 13.35 14.82
CA TRP A 249 -3.83 12.68 14.20
C TRP A 249 -3.91 11.21 14.60
N HIS A 250 -5.11 10.77 14.93
CA HIS A 250 -5.42 9.38 15.26
C HIS A 250 -6.65 8.94 14.47
N LEU A 251 -6.69 7.66 14.12
CA LEU A 251 -7.85 7.04 13.51
C LEU A 251 -9.00 7.01 14.52
N ASP A 252 -10.08 7.72 14.20
CA ASP A 252 -11.26 7.83 15.06
C ASP A 252 -12.39 6.92 14.57
N ASP A 253 -12.47 6.65 13.27
CA ASP A 253 -13.49 5.79 12.68
C ASP A 253 -13.10 5.36 11.25
N LEU A 254 -13.82 4.40 10.70
CA LEU A 254 -13.75 4.04 9.28
C LEU A 254 -15.15 4.15 8.68
N ARG A 255 -15.26 4.61 7.43
CA ARG A 255 -16.49 4.52 6.64
C ARG A 255 -16.27 3.50 5.53
N LEU A 256 -17.03 2.41 5.59
CA LEU A 256 -16.92 1.27 4.69
C LEU A 256 -17.68 1.52 3.38
N GLY A 257 -17.47 0.68 2.37
CA GLY A 257 -18.16 0.79 1.08
C GLY A 257 -19.69 0.67 1.18
N THR A 258 -20.18 -0.05 2.20
CA THR A 258 -21.62 -0.22 2.51
C THR A 258 -22.26 1.02 3.13
N GLY A 259 -21.46 2.02 3.55
CA GLY A 259 -21.92 3.20 4.28
C GLY A 259 -21.92 3.02 5.80
N GLU A 260 -21.66 1.82 6.30
CA GLU A 260 -21.47 1.54 7.72
C GLU A 260 -20.18 2.19 8.24
N THR A 261 -20.09 2.31 9.57
CA THR A 261 -18.88 2.80 10.23
C THR A 261 -18.33 1.74 11.17
N LEU A 262 -17.00 1.65 11.30
CA LEU A 262 -16.38 0.72 12.23
C LEU A 262 -16.90 0.94 13.65
N ARG A 263 -16.96 2.18 14.13
CA ARG A 263 -17.53 2.45 15.46
C ARG A 263 -19.01 2.10 15.58
N GLY A 264 -19.76 2.15 14.49
CA GLY A 264 -21.14 1.63 14.44
C GLY A 264 -21.18 0.12 14.66
N LEU A 265 -20.30 -0.63 14.00
CA LEU A 265 -20.19 -2.09 14.13
C LEU A 265 -19.67 -2.55 15.50
N LEU A 266 -18.90 -1.70 16.20
CA LEU A 266 -18.35 -2.01 17.53
C LEU A 266 -19.35 -1.78 18.68
N ASN A 267 -20.50 -1.14 18.42
CA ASN A 267 -21.48 -0.79 19.46
C ASN A 267 -22.38 -1.95 19.87
#